data_AF-A0A4Q3TTK6-F1
#
_entry.id   AF-A0A4Q3TTK6-F1
#
_cell.length_a   1.000
_cell.length_b   1.000
_cell.length_c   1.000
_cell.angle_alpha   90.00
_cell.angle_beta   90.00
_cell.angle_gamma   90.00
#
_symmetry.space_group_name_H-M   'P 1'
#
loop_
_entity.id
_entity.type
_entity.pdbx_description
1 polymer ?
#
loop_
_entity_poly.entity_id
_entity_poly.type
_entity_poly.pdbx_seq_one_letter_code
_entity_poly.pdbx_strand_id
1 'polypeptide(L)'
;MTAEANATVSPESVEVWKDKKRYLWLIGLVVPSLAAVAFVMYLLTDWSIWLWIGPIVILVIVPAIDLMTGLDRSNPPDDAIEALEKDKYYRWITYLFLPIQYAGFVVAMVWIGKPEWLGVEALDTWQKLGVAISIGCIGGIGINTAHELGHKREANERWLSKIALAQSFYGHFYIEHNRGHHVRVATPEDPASSRLGENFYQFWPRT
;
A
#
# COMPACT_ATOMS: atom_id res chain seq x y z
N MET A 1 -14.81 16.20 -55.02
CA MET A 1 -15.75 15.38 -54.22
C MET A 1 -15.32 13.94 -54.46
N THR A 2 -14.91 13.15 -53.47
CA THR A 2 -15.43 13.02 -52.10
C THR A 2 -14.29 12.71 -51.14
N ALA A 3 -14.26 13.42 -50.01
CA ALA A 3 -13.53 13.03 -48.83
C ALA A 3 -14.14 11.73 -48.30
N GLU A 4 -13.33 10.70 -48.05
CA GLU A 4 -13.78 9.54 -47.27
C GLU A 4 -13.98 9.99 -45.83
N ALA A 5 -15.24 10.24 -45.51
CA ALA A 5 -15.72 10.54 -44.19
C ALA A 5 -15.61 9.30 -43.30
N ASN A 6 -15.10 9.52 -42.07
CA ASN A 6 -15.40 8.76 -40.86
C ASN A 6 -15.79 7.29 -41.06
N ALA A 7 -14.79 6.41 -41.04
CA ALA A 7 -15.01 5.01 -40.73
C ALA A 7 -15.53 4.92 -39.28
N THR A 8 -16.85 5.02 -39.14
CA THR A 8 -17.58 4.68 -37.92
C THR A 8 -17.32 3.21 -37.63
N VAL A 9 -16.71 2.93 -36.49
CA VAL A 9 -16.57 1.60 -35.89
C VAL A 9 -17.93 0.88 -35.99
N SER A 10 -17.94 -0.33 -36.55
CA SER A 10 -19.18 -1.13 -36.64
C SER A 10 -19.77 -1.37 -35.25
N PRO A 11 -21.10 -1.29 -35.05
CA PRO A 11 -21.72 -1.45 -33.72
C PRO A 11 -21.62 -2.87 -33.15
N GLU A 12 -21.04 -3.82 -33.89
CA GLU A 12 -20.85 -5.20 -33.46
C GLU A 12 -19.47 -5.35 -32.80
N SER A 13 -19.51 -5.49 -31.46
CA SER A 13 -18.42 -5.85 -30.53
C SER A 13 -17.40 -4.77 -30.13
N VAL A 14 -17.86 -3.68 -29.49
CA VAL A 14 -17.02 -3.10 -28.42
C VAL A 14 -17.09 -4.08 -27.25
N GLU A 15 -16.21 -5.07 -27.24
CA GLU A 15 -16.06 -5.94 -26.08
C GLU A 15 -15.69 -5.06 -24.89
N VAL A 16 -16.64 -4.87 -23.96
CA VAL A 16 -16.40 -4.09 -22.74
C VAL A 16 -15.21 -4.73 -22.02
N TRP A 17 -14.10 -4.00 -21.92
CA TRP A 17 -12.90 -4.49 -21.27
C TRP A 17 -13.22 -4.99 -19.87
N LYS A 18 -12.67 -6.16 -19.51
CA LYS A 18 -12.85 -6.77 -18.19
C LYS A 18 -11.51 -6.96 -17.51
N ASP A 19 -11.43 -6.51 -16.27
CA ASP A 19 -10.30 -6.81 -15.39
C ASP A 19 -10.30 -8.31 -15.02
N LYS A 20 -9.44 -9.08 -15.68
CA LYS A 20 -9.24 -10.52 -15.41
C LYS A 20 -8.69 -10.79 -14.01
N LYS A 21 -8.13 -9.76 -13.36
CA LYS A 21 -7.48 -9.83 -12.05
C LYS A 21 -8.28 -9.13 -10.97
N ARG A 22 -9.54 -8.77 -11.24
CA ARG A 22 -10.40 -8.01 -10.30
C ARG A 22 -10.31 -8.52 -8.86
N TYR A 23 -10.42 -9.83 -8.64
CA TYR A 23 -10.39 -10.38 -7.28
C TYR A 23 -9.00 -10.44 -6.64
N LEU A 24 -7.92 -10.41 -7.44
CA LEU A 24 -6.55 -10.39 -6.93
C LEU A 24 -6.21 -9.07 -6.24
N TRP A 25 -6.94 -7.98 -6.49
CA TRP A 25 -6.74 -6.71 -5.78
C TRP A 25 -6.98 -6.80 -4.26
N LEU A 26 -7.70 -7.83 -3.79
CA LEU A 26 -7.81 -8.13 -2.36
C LEU A 26 -6.46 -8.46 -1.71
N ILE A 27 -5.44 -8.86 -2.49
CA ILE A 27 -4.07 -9.05 -2.01
C ILE A 27 -3.52 -7.76 -1.39
N GLY A 28 -4.01 -6.58 -1.81
CA GLY A 28 -3.68 -5.30 -1.16
C GLY A 28 -4.02 -5.25 0.34
N LEU A 29 -4.92 -6.12 0.82
CA LEU A 29 -5.28 -6.24 2.24
C LEU A 29 -4.41 -7.24 3.01
N VAL A 30 -3.51 -7.98 2.35
CA VAL A 30 -2.62 -8.95 3.02
C VAL A 30 -1.69 -8.25 3.99
N VAL A 31 -1.00 -7.19 3.55
CA VAL A 31 -0.03 -6.45 4.38
C VAL A 31 -0.65 -5.89 5.67
N PRO A 32 -1.75 -5.12 5.64
CA PRO A 32 -2.33 -4.60 6.88
C PRO A 32 -2.85 -5.73 7.78
N SER A 33 -3.21 -6.89 7.21
CA SER A 33 -3.68 -8.06 7.97
C SER A 33 -2.56 -8.85 8.64
N LEU A 34 -1.28 -8.61 8.30
CA LEU A 34 -0.14 -9.34 8.87
C LEU A 34 -0.05 -9.21 10.39
N ALA A 35 -0.51 -8.10 10.97
CA ALA A 35 -0.57 -7.92 12.42
C ALA A 35 -1.47 -8.96 13.10
N ALA A 36 -2.65 -9.22 12.53
CA ALA A 36 -3.55 -10.24 13.04
C ALA A 36 -2.99 -11.65 12.85
N VAL A 37 -2.34 -11.90 11.70
CA VAL A 37 -1.64 -13.18 11.44
C VAL A 37 -0.54 -13.41 12.46
N ALA A 38 0.32 -12.41 12.72
CA ALA A 38 1.37 -12.50 13.73
C ALA A 38 0.81 -12.83 15.12
N PHE A 39 -0.23 -12.10 15.53
CA PHE A 39 -0.88 -12.30 16.83
C PHE A 39 -1.44 -13.72 16.97
N VAL A 40 -2.28 -14.14 16.03
CA VAL A 40 -2.92 -15.46 16.08
C VAL A 40 -1.90 -16.59 16.00
N MET A 41 -0.95 -16.51 15.06
CA MET A 41 0.02 -17.59 14.87
C MET A 41 0.99 -17.70 16.04
N TYR A 42 1.39 -16.58 16.64
CA TYR A 42 2.17 -16.61 17.88
C TYR A 42 1.39 -17.31 19.01
N LEU A 43 0.13 -16.94 19.25
CA LEU A 43 -0.67 -17.58 20.31
C LEU A 43 -0.91 -19.08 20.08
N LEU A 44 -1.00 -19.53 18.83
CA LEU A 44 -1.22 -20.93 18.49
C LEU A 44 0.05 -21.79 18.57
N THR A 45 1.22 -21.20 18.37
CA THR A 45 2.48 -21.96 18.18
C THR A 45 3.55 -21.64 19.21
N ASP A 46 3.43 -20.52 19.91
CA ASP A 46 4.45 -19.91 20.77
C ASP A 46 5.78 -19.59 20.04
N TRP A 47 5.75 -19.54 18.71
CA TRP A 47 6.95 -19.30 17.91
C TRP A 47 7.13 -17.80 17.67
N SER A 48 8.19 -17.24 18.26
CA SER A 48 8.52 -15.81 18.15
C SER A 48 8.80 -15.35 16.72
N ILE A 49 9.07 -16.26 15.77
CA ILE A 49 9.28 -15.93 14.36
C ILE A 49 8.07 -15.21 13.74
N TRP A 50 6.85 -15.53 14.19
CA TRP A 50 5.62 -14.87 13.70
C TRP A 50 5.58 -13.39 14.04
N LEU A 51 6.26 -12.96 15.10
CA LEU A 51 6.33 -11.54 15.48
C LEU A 51 7.20 -10.74 14.50
N TRP A 52 8.07 -11.40 13.72
CA TRP A 52 8.93 -10.80 12.70
C TRP A 52 8.32 -10.87 11.28
N ILE A 53 7.01 -11.15 11.18
CA ILE A 53 6.34 -11.38 9.90
C ILE A 53 6.46 -10.19 8.93
N GLY A 54 6.53 -8.95 9.42
CA GLY A 54 6.65 -7.76 8.57
C GLY A 54 7.91 -7.81 7.71
N PRO A 55 9.11 -7.75 8.31
CA PRO A 55 10.38 -7.89 7.58
C PRO A 55 10.47 -9.18 6.75
N ILE A 56 10.00 -10.32 7.27
CA ILE A 56 10.05 -11.59 6.54
C ILE A 56 9.21 -11.50 5.25
N VAL A 57 7.96 -11.04 5.35
CA VAL A 57 7.09 -10.94 4.19
C VAL A 57 7.65 -9.92 3.19
N ILE A 58 8.06 -8.75 3.67
CA ILE A 58 8.40 -7.61 2.81
C ILE A 58 9.77 -7.76 2.15
N LEU A 59 10.76 -8.28 2.88
CA LEU A 59 12.15 -8.37 2.41
C LEU A 59 12.51 -9.74 1.84
N VAL A 60 11.72 -10.78 2.12
CA VAL A 60 12.00 -12.14 1.65
C VAL A 60 10.88 -12.66 0.76
N ILE A 61 9.65 -12.75 1.27
CA ILE A 61 8.56 -13.43 0.56
C ILE A 61 8.12 -12.65 -0.69
N VAL A 62 7.87 -11.35 -0.56
CA VAL A 62 7.43 -10.50 -1.70
C VAL A 62 8.50 -10.46 -2.79
N PRO A 63 9.80 -10.18 -2.51
CA PRO A 63 10.84 -10.25 -3.52
C PRO A 63 10.99 -11.63 -4.15
N ALA A 64 10.87 -12.71 -3.37
CA ALA A 64 10.91 -14.07 -3.92
C ALA A 64 9.75 -14.33 -4.89
N ILE A 65 8.53 -13.90 -4.55
CA ILE A 65 7.37 -13.99 -5.44
C ILE A 65 7.62 -13.17 -6.71
N ASP A 66 8.08 -11.92 -6.58
CA ASP A 66 8.34 -11.02 -7.72
C ASP A 66 9.35 -11.63 -8.72
N LEU A 67 10.45 -12.19 -8.19
CA LEU A 67 11.47 -12.88 -9.00
C LEU A 67 10.92 -14.12 -9.72
N MET A 68 9.94 -14.81 -9.13
CA MET A 68 9.34 -16.02 -9.71
C MET A 68 8.21 -15.72 -10.70
N THR A 69 7.40 -14.68 -10.44
CA THR A 69 6.20 -14.39 -11.24
C THR A 69 6.48 -13.51 -12.45
N GLY A 70 7.55 -12.71 -12.42
CA GLY A 70 7.96 -11.86 -13.53
C GLY A 70 7.01 -10.68 -13.81
N LEU A 71 7.31 -9.94 -14.88
CA LEU A 71 6.64 -8.67 -15.22
C LEU A 71 5.28 -8.91 -15.91
N ASP A 72 4.22 -8.34 -15.33
CA ASP A 72 2.95 -8.17 -16.02
C ASP A 72 2.91 -6.84 -16.79
N ARG A 73 2.53 -6.88 -18.06
CA ARG A 73 2.37 -5.70 -18.93
C ARG A 73 0.91 -5.39 -19.26
N SER A 74 -0.04 -6.12 -18.68
CA SER A 74 -1.45 -5.87 -18.90
C SER A 74 -1.87 -4.55 -18.24
N ASN A 75 -2.47 -3.65 -19.02
CA ASN A 75 -3.02 -2.39 -18.54
C ASN A 75 -4.45 -2.22 -19.07
N PRO A 76 -5.33 -1.55 -18.32
CA PRO A 76 -6.63 -1.16 -18.85
C PRO A 76 -6.45 -0.17 -20.02
N PRO A 77 -7.32 -0.22 -21.04
CA PRO A 77 -7.37 0.81 -22.08
C PRO A 77 -7.87 2.14 -21.48
N ASP A 78 -7.50 3.26 -22.10
CA ASP A 78 -7.77 4.61 -21.58
C ASP A 78 -9.25 4.89 -21.34
N ASP A 79 -10.13 4.31 -22.18
CA ASP A 79 -11.59 4.43 -22.08
C ASP A 79 -12.19 3.68 -20.87
N ALA A 80 -11.47 2.70 -20.31
CA ALA A 80 -11.89 1.97 -19.12
C ALA A 80 -11.50 2.67 -17.81
N ILE A 81 -10.55 3.63 -17.83
CA ILE A 81 -9.98 4.24 -16.62
C ILE A 81 -11.05 4.96 -15.79
N GLU A 82 -11.88 5.79 -16.42
CA GLU A 82 -12.91 6.55 -15.70
C GLU A 82 -13.96 5.64 -15.05
N ALA A 83 -14.31 4.53 -15.71
CA ALA A 83 -15.22 3.53 -15.16
C ALA A 83 -14.61 2.82 -13.94
N LEU A 84 -13.33 2.45 -14.02
CA LEU A 84 -12.60 1.81 -12.92
C LEU A 84 -12.45 2.74 -11.71
N GLU A 85 -12.22 4.03 -11.92
CA GLU A 85 -12.11 5.00 -10.83
C GLU A 85 -13.42 5.18 -10.04
N LYS A 86 -14.57 5.04 -10.72
CA LYS A 86 -15.90 5.10 -10.11
C LYS A 86 -16.35 3.77 -9.51
N ASP A 87 -15.64 2.68 -9.79
CA ASP A 87 -15.99 1.37 -9.29
C ASP A 87 -15.69 1.26 -7.79
N LYS A 88 -16.76 1.05 -7.03
CA LYS A 88 -16.72 0.99 -5.57
C LYS A 88 -15.85 -0.16 -5.06
N TYR A 89 -15.71 -1.24 -5.82
CA TYR A 89 -14.93 -2.41 -5.40
C TYR A 89 -13.47 -2.03 -5.10
N TYR A 90 -12.79 -1.37 -6.03
CA TYR A 90 -11.39 -0.97 -5.85
C TYR A 90 -11.24 0.09 -4.76
N ARG A 91 -12.21 1.00 -4.67
CA ARG A 91 -12.24 2.05 -3.63
C ARG A 91 -12.44 1.48 -2.23
N TRP A 92 -13.27 0.46 -2.07
CA TRP A 92 -13.45 -0.17 -0.76
C TRP A 92 -12.21 -0.93 -0.28
N ILE A 93 -11.39 -1.45 -1.20
CA ILE A 93 -10.12 -2.09 -0.82
C ILE A 93 -9.19 -1.07 -0.16
N THR A 94 -9.03 0.12 -0.73
CA THR A 94 -8.21 1.17 -0.12
C THR A 94 -8.81 1.68 1.20
N TYR A 95 -10.13 1.73 1.31
CA TYR A 95 -10.80 2.10 2.56
C TYR A 95 -10.63 1.07 3.66
N LEU A 96 -10.72 -0.23 3.34
CA LEU A 96 -10.57 -1.33 4.29
C LEU A 96 -9.14 -1.47 4.81
N PHE A 97 -8.15 -1.00 4.05
CA PHE A 97 -6.76 -0.98 4.49
C PHE A 97 -6.59 -0.24 5.83
N LEU A 98 -7.19 0.95 5.96
CA LEU A 98 -7.04 1.81 7.14
C LEU A 98 -7.55 1.18 8.45
N PRO A 99 -8.80 0.70 8.57
CA PRO A 99 -9.28 0.09 9.80
C PRO A 99 -8.49 -1.18 10.15
N ILE A 100 -8.05 -1.96 9.16
CA ILE A 100 -7.21 -3.15 9.41
C ILE A 100 -5.83 -2.74 9.94
N GLN A 101 -5.18 -1.75 9.30
CA GLN A 101 -3.91 -1.19 9.74
C GLN A 101 -4.00 -0.66 11.18
N TYR A 102 -5.02 0.15 11.48
CA TYR A 102 -5.19 0.76 12.79
C TYR A 102 -5.60 -0.25 13.87
N ALA A 103 -6.41 -1.25 13.54
CA ALA A 103 -6.71 -2.35 14.46
C ALA A 103 -5.42 -3.09 14.83
N GLY A 104 -4.59 -3.44 13.83
CA GLY A 104 -3.28 -4.05 14.05
C GLY A 104 -2.36 -3.17 14.91
N PHE A 105 -2.29 -1.88 14.60
CA PHE A 105 -1.47 -0.91 15.34
C PHE A 105 -1.89 -0.80 16.81
N VAL A 106 -3.20 -0.61 17.08
CA VAL A 106 -3.73 -0.49 18.45
C VAL A 106 -3.54 -1.79 19.23
N VAL A 107 -3.85 -2.94 18.62
CA VAL A 107 -3.64 -4.25 19.27
C VAL A 107 -2.16 -4.44 19.62
N ALA A 108 -1.24 -4.09 18.73
CA ALA A 108 0.19 -4.18 19.03
C ALA A 108 0.64 -3.24 20.16
N MET A 109 0.11 -2.00 20.21
CA MET A 109 0.40 -1.08 21.32
C MET A 109 -0.08 -1.64 22.65
N VAL A 110 -1.31 -2.17 22.68
CA VAL A 110 -1.87 -2.82 23.88
C VAL A 110 -1.05 -4.05 24.24
N TRP A 111 -0.68 -4.90 23.27
CA TRP A 111 0.09 -6.10 23.54
C TRP A 111 1.48 -5.82 24.13
N ILE A 112 2.16 -4.79 23.62
CA ILE A 112 3.49 -4.38 24.13
C ILE A 112 3.39 -3.74 25.52
N GLY A 113 2.39 -2.87 25.75
CA GLY A 113 2.32 -2.02 26.94
C GLY A 113 1.41 -2.52 28.06
N LYS A 114 0.34 -3.26 27.71
CA LYS A 114 -0.75 -3.74 28.57
C LYS A 114 -1.27 -5.12 28.12
N PRO A 115 -0.40 -6.14 28.01
CA PRO A 115 -0.80 -7.49 27.55
C PRO A 115 -1.95 -8.08 28.37
N GLU A 116 -2.08 -7.70 29.64
CA GLU A 116 -3.18 -8.12 30.52
C GLU A 116 -4.57 -7.71 30.00
N TRP A 117 -4.69 -6.64 29.20
CA TRP A 117 -5.96 -6.24 28.57
C TRP A 117 -6.39 -7.18 27.43
N LEU A 118 -5.45 -7.94 26.88
CA LEU A 118 -5.71 -8.96 25.86
C LEU A 118 -5.80 -10.37 26.48
N GLY A 119 -5.55 -10.50 27.79
CA GLY A 119 -5.52 -11.80 28.47
C GLY A 119 -4.34 -12.68 28.03
N VAL A 120 -3.22 -12.08 27.61
CA VAL A 120 -2.03 -12.80 27.14
C VAL A 120 -0.82 -12.51 28.02
N GLU A 121 0.21 -13.36 27.93
CA GLU A 121 1.45 -13.18 28.67
C GLU A 121 2.27 -11.99 28.14
N ALA A 122 3.14 -11.47 29.01
CA ALA A 122 4.01 -10.37 28.65
C ALA A 122 5.12 -10.82 27.69
N LEU A 123 5.29 -10.04 26.62
CA LEU A 123 6.38 -10.24 25.68
C LEU A 123 7.73 -9.86 26.30
N ASP A 124 8.76 -10.66 26.00
CA ASP A 124 10.14 -10.27 26.27
C ASP A 124 10.61 -9.12 25.34
N THR A 125 11.82 -8.61 25.55
CA THR A 125 12.36 -7.49 24.77
C THR A 125 12.51 -7.82 23.28
N TRP A 126 12.90 -9.05 22.94
CA TRP A 126 13.11 -9.47 21.55
C TRP A 126 11.79 -9.59 20.81
N GLN A 127 10.78 -10.14 21.47
CA GLN A 127 9.43 -10.26 20.96
C GLN A 127 8.77 -8.88 20.76
N LYS A 128 8.94 -7.96 21.73
CA LYS A 128 8.51 -6.56 21.59
C LYS A 128 9.15 -5.88 20.39
N LEU A 129 10.44 -6.11 20.17
CA LEU A 129 11.15 -5.57 19.01
C LEU A 129 10.58 -6.11 17.69
N GLY A 130 10.34 -7.42 17.61
CA GLY A 130 9.71 -8.06 16.46
C GLY A 130 8.35 -7.43 16.14
N VAL A 131 7.46 -7.33 17.14
CA VAL A 131 6.15 -6.69 16.98
C VAL A 131 6.29 -5.23 16.54
N ALA A 132 7.13 -4.44 17.21
CA ALA A 132 7.32 -3.03 16.90
C ALA A 132 7.81 -2.81 15.46
N ILE A 133 8.80 -3.60 15.02
CA ILE A 133 9.34 -3.52 13.66
C ILE A 133 8.28 -3.96 12.65
N SER A 134 7.60 -5.10 12.86
CA SER A 134 6.57 -5.59 11.95
C SER A 134 5.43 -4.58 11.76
N ILE A 135 4.98 -3.95 12.85
CA ILE A 135 3.93 -2.93 12.81
C ILE A 135 4.42 -1.64 12.16
N GLY A 136 5.68 -1.26 12.39
CA GLY A 136 6.34 -0.16 11.67
C GLY A 136 6.38 -0.40 10.17
N CYS A 137 6.75 -1.61 9.74
CA CYS A 137 6.74 -1.99 8.32
C CYS A 137 5.34 -1.93 7.70
N ILE A 138 4.31 -2.42 8.41
CA ILE A 138 2.91 -2.34 7.95
C ILE A 138 2.48 -0.88 7.79
N GLY A 139 2.79 -0.03 8.77
CA GLY A 139 2.52 1.41 8.69
C GLY A 139 3.26 2.09 7.54
N GLY A 140 4.52 1.70 7.30
CA GLY A 140 5.33 2.19 6.18
C GLY A 140 4.73 1.85 4.82
N ILE A 141 4.27 0.60 4.61
CA ILE A 141 3.60 0.19 3.36
C ILE A 141 2.26 0.92 3.17
N GLY A 142 1.65 1.42 4.25
CA GLY A 142 0.48 2.28 4.21
C GLY A 142 0.64 3.52 3.31
N ILE A 143 1.87 3.91 2.97
CA ILE A 143 2.15 4.99 2.01
C ILE A 143 1.52 4.74 0.63
N ASN A 144 1.41 3.50 0.18
CA ASN A 144 0.77 3.19 -1.11
C ASN A 144 -0.72 3.53 -1.06
N THR A 145 -1.42 3.11 -0.01
CA THR A 145 -2.82 3.47 0.20
C THR A 145 -2.98 4.99 0.38
N ALA A 146 -2.08 5.64 1.11
CA ALA A 146 -2.09 7.08 1.29
C ALA A 146 -1.87 7.84 -0.01
N HIS A 147 -1.01 7.33 -0.89
CA HIS A 147 -0.75 7.86 -2.23
C HIS A 147 -2.03 7.82 -3.07
N GLU A 148 -2.68 6.66 -3.14
CA GLU A 148 -3.92 6.49 -3.92
C GLU A 148 -5.05 7.40 -3.42
N LEU A 149 -5.28 7.43 -2.11
CA LEU A 149 -6.30 8.28 -1.48
C LEU A 149 -5.97 9.77 -1.60
N GLY A 150 -4.67 10.10 -1.60
CA GLY A 150 -4.18 11.45 -1.75
C GLY A 150 -4.55 12.03 -3.12
N HIS A 151 -4.41 11.26 -4.20
CA HIS A 151 -4.72 11.75 -5.54
C HIS A 151 -6.20 11.98 -5.83
N LYS A 152 -7.09 11.45 -5.00
CA LYS A 152 -8.54 11.63 -5.19
C LYS A 152 -8.98 13.08 -5.01
N ARG A 153 -10.12 13.43 -5.60
CA ARG A 153 -10.65 14.81 -5.60
C ARG A 153 -11.48 15.07 -4.34
N GLU A 154 -12.11 14.03 -3.82
CA GLU A 154 -13.00 14.07 -2.68
C GLU A 154 -12.22 14.42 -1.40
N ALA A 155 -12.74 15.38 -0.62
CA ALA A 155 -12.07 15.86 0.58
C ALA A 155 -11.88 14.77 1.65
N ASN A 156 -12.83 13.83 1.74
CA ASN A 156 -12.78 12.72 2.69
C ASN A 156 -11.61 11.78 2.38
N GLU A 157 -11.40 11.42 1.12
CA GLU A 157 -10.31 10.53 0.70
C GLU A 157 -8.95 11.19 0.97
N ARG A 158 -8.82 12.49 0.69
CA ARG A 158 -7.60 13.25 1.05
C ARG A 158 -7.35 13.31 2.56
N TRP A 159 -8.40 13.34 3.37
CA TRP A 159 -8.25 13.28 4.82
C TRP A 159 -7.83 11.88 5.29
N LEU A 160 -8.40 10.83 4.69
CA LEU A 160 -7.98 9.44 4.91
C LEU A 160 -6.51 9.20 4.53
N SER A 161 -6.00 9.83 3.47
CA SER A 161 -4.57 9.81 3.13
C SER A 161 -3.69 10.31 4.28
N LYS A 162 -4.09 11.41 4.94
CA LYS A 162 -3.38 11.95 6.10
C LYS A 162 -3.44 11.02 7.31
N ILE A 163 -4.60 10.38 7.53
CA ILE A 163 -4.77 9.40 8.60
C ILE A 163 -3.89 8.18 8.35
N ALA A 164 -3.87 7.64 7.12
CA ALA A 164 -3.08 6.46 6.79
C ALA A 164 -1.60 6.60 7.20
N LEU A 165 -1.05 7.82 7.10
CA LEU A 165 0.32 8.16 7.48
C LEU A 165 0.46 8.86 8.85
N ALA A 166 -0.63 9.06 9.59
CA ALA A 166 -0.54 9.64 10.93
C ALA A 166 0.19 8.70 11.90
N GLN A 167 0.08 7.38 11.70
CA GLN A 167 0.84 6.37 12.45
C GLN A 167 2.36 6.61 12.41
N SER A 168 2.89 7.07 11.26
CA SER A 168 4.31 7.37 11.06
C SER A 168 4.62 8.87 11.16
N PHE A 169 3.67 9.68 11.64
CA PHE A 169 3.76 11.14 11.71
C PHE A 169 4.03 11.83 10.36
N TYR A 170 3.64 11.21 9.24
CA TYR A 170 3.93 11.69 7.89
C TYR A 170 2.67 12.18 7.13
N GLY A 171 1.70 12.76 7.82
CA GLY A 171 0.44 13.23 7.22
C GLY A 171 0.58 14.37 6.20
N HIS A 172 1.74 15.01 6.10
CA HIS A 172 2.01 16.07 5.11
C HIS A 172 2.41 15.53 3.74
N PHE A 173 2.62 14.21 3.60
CA PHE A 173 2.97 13.55 2.34
C PHE A 173 2.07 13.94 1.17
N TYR A 174 0.75 14.05 1.36
CA TYR A 174 -0.16 14.48 0.28
C TYR A 174 0.23 15.85 -0.33
N ILE A 175 0.74 16.79 0.47
CA ILE A 175 1.16 18.10 -0.02
C ILE A 175 2.49 17.96 -0.76
N GLU A 176 3.47 17.34 -0.12
CA GLU A 176 4.82 17.14 -0.66
C GLU A 176 4.79 16.34 -1.96
N HIS A 177 4.02 15.26 -2.00
CA HIS A 177 3.90 14.39 -3.16
C HIS A 177 3.18 15.10 -4.31
N ASN A 178 1.96 15.58 -4.08
CA ASN A 178 1.11 16.04 -5.19
C ASN A 178 1.47 17.44 -5.69
N ARG A 179 1.98 18.31 -4.81
CA ARG A 179 2.36 19.70 -5.16
C ARG A 179 3.87 19.90 -5.23
N GLY A 180 4.64 18.93 -4.73
CA GLY A 180 6.10 18.93 -4.83
C GLY A 180 6.57 17.96 -5.89
N HIS A 181 6.66 16.68 -5.52
CA HIS A 181 7.24 15.62 -6.35
C HIS A 181 6.59 15.55 -7.73
N HIS A 182 5.27 15.38 -7.85
CA HIS A 182 4.60 15.27 -9.17
C HIS A 182 4.81 16.48 -10.09
N VAL A 183 5.04 17.67 -9.52
CA VAL A 183 5.28 18.90 -10.29
C VAL A 183 6.73 18.99 -10.78
N ARG A 184 7.67 18.41 -10.04
CA ARG A 184 9.13 18.53 -10.27
C ARG A 184 9.81 17.18 -10.50
N VAL A 185 9.04 16.12 -10.73
CA VAL A 185 9.55 14.74 -10.79
C VAL A 185 10.69 14.65 -11.81
N ALA A 186 11.78 13.99 -11.41
CA ALA A 186 13.00 13.86 -12.19
C ALA A 186 13.71 15.19 -12.58
N THR A 187 13.47 16.29 -11.84
CA THR A 187 14.26 17.53 -11.95
C THR A 187 15.21 17.72 -10.75
N PRO A 188 16.25 18.57 -10.85
CA PRO A 188 17.16 18.86 -9.72
C PRO A 188 16.48 19.39 -8.45
N GLU A 189 15.30 19.99 -8.59
CA GLU A 189 14.50 20.59 -7.52
C GLU A 189 13.53 19.60 -6.82
N ASP A 190 13.49 18.34 -7.27
CA ASP A 190 12.74 17.28 -6.58
C ASP A 190 13.65 16.50 -5.62
N PRO A 191 13.45 16.64 -4.30
CA PRO A 191 14.27 15.92 -3.32
C PRO A 191 14.00 14.41 -3.32
N ALA A 192 12.86 13.96 -3.86
CA ALA A 192 12.46 12.55 -3.88
C ALA A 192 12.93 11.79 -5.13
N SER A 193 13.58 12.46 -6.08
CA SER A 193 14.18 11.83 -7.27
C SER A 193 15.69 11.65 -7.11
N SER A 194 16.18 10.45 -7.41
CA SER A 194 17.62 10.19 -7.49
C SER A 194 18.26 11.00 -8.62
N ARG A 195 19.46 11.54 -8.40
CA ARG A 195 20.23 12.18 -9.47
C ARG A 195 20.72 11.14 -10.47
N LEU A 196 20.99 11.58 -11.70
CA LEU A 196 21.55 10.69 -12.72
C LEU A 196 22.87 10.06 -12.23
N GLY A 197 22.94 8.73 -12.26
CA GLY A 197 24.10 7.97 -11.80
C GLY A 197 24.18 7.75 -10.28
N GLU A 198 23.23 8.28 -9.51
CA GLU A 198 23.13 8.04 -8.07
C GLU A 198 22.52 6.66 -7.80
N ASN A 199 23.23 5.82 -7.04
CA ASN A 199 22.66 4.56 -6.56
C ASN A 199 21.83 4.76 -5.28
N PHE A 200 21.08 3.72 -4.90
CA PHE A 200 20.20 3.76 -3.73
C PHE A 200 20.91 4.22 -2.44
N TYR A 201 22.11 3.74 -2.15
CA TYR A 201 22.83 4.06 -0.91
C TYR A 201 23.43 5.47 -0.90
N GLN A 202 23.61 6.08 -2.07
CA GLN A 202 23.99 7.49 -2.19
C GLN A 202 22.77 8.40 -2.02
N PHE A 203 21.61 7.97 -2.53
CA PHE A 203 20.35 8.72 -2.44
C PHE A 203 19.77 8.71 -1.03
N TRP A 204 19.69 7.55 -0.37
CA TRP A 204 19.02 7.38 0.93
C TRP A 204 19.44 8.42 2.01
N PRO A 205 20.72 8.70 2.30
CA PRO A 205 21.07 9.66 3.34
C PRO A 205 20.76 11.13 3.00
N ARG A 206 20.31 11.45 1.78
CA ARG A 206 19.92 12.82 1.39
C ARG A 206 18.48 13.17 1.74
N THR A 207 17.64 12.15 1.93
CA THR A 207 16.20 12.28 2.23
C THR A 207 15.95 12.27 3.73
#